data_AF-A0A5C9CE72-F1
#
_entry.id   AF-A0A5C9CE72-F1
#
_cell.length_a   1.000
_cell.length_b   1.000
_cell.length_c   1.000
_cell.angle_alpha   90.00
_cell.angle_beta   90.00
_cell.angle_gamma   90.00
#
_symmetry.space_group_name_H-M   'P 1'
#
loop_
_entity.id
_entity.type
_entity.pdbx_description
1 polymer ?
#
loop_
_entity_poly.entity_id
_entity_poly.type
_entity_poly.pdbx_seq_one_letter_code
_entity_poly.pdbx_strand_id
1 'polypeptide(L)' 'MLLNIKTLSSQRWPWLLLVVVAALLEGGALYLQHGLQVEPCNECIYIRMGVAAMGVAGLIGALAPQWTV' A
#
# COMPACT_ATOMS: atom_id res chain seq x y z
N MET A 1 -7.69 6.44 25.16
CA MET A 1 -6.87 6.74 23.96
C MET A 1 -6.73 5.52 23.04
N LEU A 2 -6.38 4.32 23.54
CA LEU A 2 -6.22 3.09 22.75
C LEU A 2 -7.51 2.53 22.11
N LEU A 3 -8.69 2.88 22.62
CA LEU A 3 -9.96 2.41 22.05
C LEU A 3 -10.25 3.01 20.66
N ASN A 4 -9.75 4.22 20.37
CA ASN A 4 -10.06 4.95 19.15
C ASN A 4 -9.29 4.42 17.92
N ILE A 5 -8.07 3.88 18.12
CA ILE A 5 -7.35 3.18 17.06
C ILE A 5 -7.97 1.82 16.72
N LYS A 6 -8.58 1.16 17.72
CA LYS A 6 -9.19 -0.16 17.53
C LYS A 6 -10.47 -0.06 16.70
N THR A 7 -11.28 0.97 16.94
CA THR A 7 -12.46 1.26 16.11
C THR A 7 -12.06 1.65 14.68
N LEU A 8 -10.98 2.43 14.54
CA LEU A 8 -10.47 2.83 13.24
C LEU A 8 -9.98 1.62 12.43
N SER A 9 -9.20 0.72 13.05
CA SER A 9 -8.69 -0.50 12.40
C SER A 9 -9.79 -1.50 12.01
N SER A 10 -10.93 -1.46 12.70
CA SER A 10 -12.09 -2.30 12.38
C SER A 10 -12.88 -1.79 11.16
N GLN A 11 -12.61 -0.56 10.70
CA GLN A 11 -13.28 0.02 9.53
C GLN A 11 -12.54 -0.34 8.24
N ARG A 12 -13.29 -0.43 7.12
CA ARG A 12 -12.71 -0.72 5.79
C ARG A 12 -11.86 0.43 5.23
N TRP A 13 -12.13 1.65 5.71
CA TRP A 13 -11.55 2.89 5.20
C TRP A 13 -10.02 2.97 5.27
N PRO A 14 -9.35 2.65 6.40
CA PRO A 14 -7.90 2.65 6.46
C PRO A 14 -7.25 1.62 5.52
N TRP A 15 -7.87 0.46 5.33
CA TRP A 15 -7.37 -0.57 4.42
C TRP A 15 -7.46 -0.11 2.95
N LEU A 16 -8.57 0.52 2.55
CA LEU A 16 -8.70 1.14 1.23
C LEU A 16 -7.70 2.28 1.02
N LEU A 17 -7.48 3.12 2.04
CA LEU A 17 -6.45 4.16 1.99
C LEU A 17 -5.06 3.58 1.76
N LEU A 18 -4.74 2.44 2.41
CA LEU A 18 -3.46 1.77 2.26
C LEU A 18 -3.24 1.30 0.80
N VAL A 19 -4.27 0.74 0.18
CA VAL A 19 -4.25 0.35 -1.24
C VAL A 19 -4.04 1.56 -2.15
N VAL A 20 -4.77 2.65 -1.91
CA VAL A 20 -4.65 3.88 -2.71
C VAL A 20 -3.25 4.47 -2.61
N VAL A 21 -2.68 4.51 -1.41
CA VAL A 21 -1.30 5.00 -1.19
C VAL A 21 -0.30 4.11 -1.90
N ALA A 22 -0.40 2.79 -1.77
CA ALA A 22 0.49 1.85 -2.47
C ALA A 22 0.43 2.04 -3.99
N ALA A 23 -0.78 2.20 -4.56
CA ALA A 23 -0.96 2.44 -5.99
C ALA A 23 -0.36 3.77 -6.46
N LEU A 24 -0.49 4.84 -5.66
CA LEU A 24 0.12 6.14 -5.96
C LEU A 24 1.65 6.07 -5.93
N LEU A 25 2.23 5.36 -4.97
CA LEU A 25 3.69 5.17 -4.89
C LEU A 25 4.22 4.38 -6.10
N GLU A 26 3.56 3.28 -6.47
CA GLU A 26 3.94 2.52 -7.66
C GLU A 26 3.76 3.31 -8.95
N GLY A 27 2.66 4.07 -9.07
CA GLY A 27 2.42 4.97 -10.20
C GLY A 27 3.48 6.06 -10.31
N GLY A 28 3.87 6.67 -9.18
CA GLY A 28 4.97 7.62 -9.12
C GLY A 28 6.30 7.00 -9.55
N ALA A 29 6.60 5.77 -9.10
CA ALA A 29 7.80 5.05 -9.51
C ALA A 29 7.80 4.73 -11.01
N LEU A 30 6.65 4.37 -11.59
CA LEU A 30 6.50 4.16 -13.03
C LEU A 30 6.72 5.47 -13.81
N TYR A 31 6.22 6.59 -13.29
CA TYR A 31 6.41 7.91 -13.88
C TYR A 31 7.89 8.32 -13.88
N LEU A 32 8.63 8.05 -12.80
CA LEU A 32 10.07 8.30 -12.77
C LEU A 32 10.82 7.44 -13.81
N GLN A 33 10.40 6.19 -14.02
CA GLN A 33 11.01 5.33 -15.02
C GLN A 33 10.70 5.74 -16.47
N HIS A 34 9.44 6.04 -16.79
CA HIS A 34 9.05 6.37 -18.17
C HIS A 34 9.27 7.85 -18.50
N GLY A 35 9.11 8.74 -17.52
CA GLY A 35 9.22 10.19 -17.69
C GLY A 35 10.66 10.69 -17.59
N LEU A 36 11.47 10.16 -16.67
CA LEU A 36 12.84 10.62 -16.42
C LEU A 36 13.91 9.62 -16.91
N GLN A 37 13.50 8.49 -17.52
CA GLN A 37 14.38 7.43 -18.04
C GLN A 37 15.48 6.99 -17.05
N VAL A 38 15.17 6.95 -15.76
CA VAL A 38 16.14 6.53 -14.74
C VAL A 38 16.20 5.00 -14.71
N GLU A 39 17.39 4.44 -14.90
CA GLU A 39 17.60 3.00 -14.86
C GLU A 39 17.25 2.41 -13.48
N PRO A 40 16.59 1.23 -13.43
CA PRO A 40 16.21 0.62 -12.17
C PRO A 40 17.43 0.08 -11.40
N CYS A 41 17.62 0.59 -10.19
CA CYS A 41 18.54 0.02 -9.20
C CYS A 41 17.98 -1.29 -8.61
N ASN A 42 18.87 -2.22 -8.24
CA ASN A 42 18.52 -3.50 -7.61
C ASN A 42 17.69 -3.31 -6.33
N GLU A 43 18.06 -2.33 -5.50
CA GLU A 43 17.32 -1.93 -4.30
C GLU A 43 15.91 -1.42 -4.62
N CYS A 44 15.77 -0.71 -5.74
CA CYS A 44 14.50 -0.13 -6.17
C CYS A 44 13.49 -1.22 -6.57
N ILE A 45 13.97 -2.33 -7.16
CA ILE A 45 13.13 -3.49 -7.45
C ILE A 45 12.56 -4.10 -6.16
N TYR A 46 13.38 -4.23 -5.11
CA TYR A 46 12.94 -4.83 -3.85
C TYR A 46 11.87 -3.98 -3.15
N ILE A 47 12.06 -2.66 -3.11
CA ILE A 47 11.10 -1.75 -2.50
C ILE A 47 9.78 -1.78 -3.26
N ARG A 48 9.81 -1.80 -4.61
CA ARG A 48 8.57 -1.85 -5.41
C ARG A 48 7.79 -3.14 -5.16
N MET A 49 8.48 -4.28 -5.12
CA MET A 49 7.84 -5.56 -4.76
C MET A 49 7.24 -5.52 -3.34
N GLY A 50 7.91 -4.86 -2.39
CA GLY A 50 7.39 -4.63 -1.05
C GLY A 50 6.13 -3.75 -1.03
N VAL A 51 6.11 -2.67 -1.80
CA VAL A 51 4.93 -1.77 -1.92
C VAL A 51 3.77 -2.49 -2.60
N ALA A 52 4.03 -3.27 -3.65
CA ALA A 52 3.02 -4.12 -4.30
C ALA A 52 2.42 -5.14 -3.31
N ALA A 53 3.27 -5.81 -2.52
CA ALA A 53 2.83 -6.73 -1.47
C ALA A 53 1.99 -6.04 -0.37
N MET A 54 2.37 -4.82 0.03
CA MET A 54 1.56 -4.00 0.95
C MET A 54 0.20 -3.63 0.36
N GLY A 55 0.13 -3.31 -0.94
CA GLY A 55 -1.13 -3.07 -1.64
C GLY A 55 -2.04 -4.29 -1.64
N VAL A 56 -1.49 -5.48 -1.91
CA VAL A 56 -2.24 -6.75 -1.86
C VAL A 56 -2.72 -7.07 -0.44
N ALA A 57 -1.86 -6.90 0.57
CA ALA A 57 -2.26 -7.05 1.98
C ALA A 57 -3.36 -6.05 2.37
N GLY A 58 -3.27 -4.82 1.86
CA GLY A 58 -4.29 -3.78 1.93
C GLY A 58 -5.66 -4.25 1.43
N LEU A 59 -5.66 -4.86 0.24
CA LEU A 59 -6.86 -5.41 -0.40
C LEU A 59 -7.49 -6.55 0.41
N ILE A 60 -6.65 -7.45 0.94
CA ILE A 60 -7.09 -8.58 1.77
C ILE A 60 -7.76 -8.08 3.05
N GLY A 61 -7.16 -7.10 3.75
CA GLY A 61 -7.76 -6.53 4.95
C GLY A 61 -9.02 -5.68 4.67
N ALA A 62 -9.15 -5.09 3.48
CA ALA A 62 -10.38 -4.40 3.07
C ALA A 62 -11.57 -5.37 2.87
N LEU A 63 -11.31 -6.58 2.36
CA LEU A 63 -12.33 -7.61 2.14
C LEU A 63 -12.91 -8.13 3.47
N ALA A 64 -12.06 -8.37 4.47
CA ALA A 64 -12.46 -8.93 5.76
C ALA A 64 -11.87 -8.20 6.99
N PRO A 65 -12.21 -6.92 7.23
CA PRO A 65 -11.59 -6.11 8.29
C PRO A 65 -11.97 -6.57 9.70
N GLN A 66 -13.06 -7.33 9.82
CA GLN A 66 -13.55 -7.90 11.08
C GLN A 66 -12.80 -9.17 11.52
N TRP A 67 -12.03 -9.80 10.62
CA TRP A 67 -11.28 -11.03 10.90
C TRP A 67 -9.79 -10.77 11.20
N THR A 68 -9.28 -9.61 10.82
CA THR A 68 -7.85 -9.25 10.89
C THR A 68 -7.45 -8.46 12.14
N VAL A 69 -8.33 -8.31 13.15
CA VAL A 69 -8.05 -7.61 14.42
C VAL A 69 -8.52 -8.43 15.62
#